data_AF-A0A264W5U0-F1
#
_entry.id   AF-A0A264W5U0-F1
#
_cell.length_a   1.000
_cell.length_b   1.000
_cell.length_c   1.000
_cell.angle_alpha   90.00
_cell.angle_beta   90.00
_cell.angle_gamma   90.00
#
_symmetry.space_group_name_H-M   'P 1'
#
loop_
_entity.id
_entity.type
_entity.pdbx_description
1 polymer ?
#
loop_
_entity_poly.entity_id
_entity_poly.type
_entity_poly.pdbx_seq_one_letter_code
_entity_poly.pdbx_strand_id
1 'polypeptide(L)'
;MPQHLGLNVLEKSGGLKLTRENYIKVNNKSSFGDGVVYPESFIKSHKKRCFENFDLNMAYYQSLSKQEFNEELTRFLNKTNVFEEFTDLSLLKGVSGYYIMVLDEYSQVYIGISGDITKRIRIHWSAQKQFDRLIFGKVNDSILSIDSFRAYDTTRIFAYVCDDFQSYENEFINYFDPKYVLNRTIGGPL
;
A
#
# COMPACT_ATOMS: atom_id res chain seq x y z
N MET A 1 21.62 2.53 -9.83
CA MET A 1 20.26 2.23 -9.36
C MET A 1 19.82 3.38 -8.48
N PRO A 2 18.59 3.90 -8.65
CA PRO A 2 18.05 4.90 -7.74
C PRO A 2 18.01 4.38 -6.30
N GLN A 3 18.11 5.32 -5.35
CA GLN A 3 18.07 5.05 -3.92
C GLN A 3 16.80 5.64 -3.31
N HIS A 4 16.21 4.90 -2.37
CA HIS A 4 15.06 5.35 -1.59
C HIS A 4 15.12 4.75 -0.19
N LEU A 5 14.99 5.59 0.84
CA LEU A 5 14.99 5.18 2.25
C LEU A 5 16.13 4.19 2.58
N GLY A 6 17.36 4.53 2.17
CA GLY A 6 18.56 3.73 2.41
C GLY A 6 18.72 2.47 1.54
N LEU A 7 17.80 2.19 0.61
CA LEU A 7 17.86 1.01 -0.26
C LEU A 7 18.05 1.36 -1.73
N ASN A 8 18.75 0.49 -2.46
CA ASN A 8 18.68 0.49 -3.92
C ASN A 8 17.32 -0.05 -4.36
N VAL A 9 16.61 0.72 -5.19
CA VAL A 9 15.31 0.33 -5.75
C VAL A 9 15.46 -0.01 -7.24
N LEU A 10 14.72 -1.03 -7.66
CA LEU A 10 14.66 -1.42 -9.07
C LEU A 10 13.70 -0.49 -9.79
N GLU A 11 14.16 0.11 -10.89
CA GLU A 11 13.27 0.88 -11.76
C GLU A 11 12.26 -0.05 -12.42
N LYS A 12 10.98 0.23 -12.19
CA LYS A 12 9.88 -0.43 -12.89
C LYS A 12 9.59 0.33 -14.18
N SER A 13 9.11 -0.39 -15.19
CA SER A 13 8.53 0.25 -16.37
C SER A 13 7.46 1.27 -15.95
N GLY A 14 7.57 2.50 -16.44
CA GLY A 14 6.70 3.62 -16.05
C GLY A 14 7.11 4.36 -14.77
N GLY A 15 8.29 4.11 -14.20
CA GLY A 15 8.90 4.93 -13.13
C GLY A 15 8.75 4.36 -11.72
N LEU A 16 9.13 5.15 -10.72
CA LEU A 16 9.13 4.77 -9.30
C LEU A 16 7.96 5.33 -8.48
N LYS A 17 7.06 6.04 -9.14
CA LYS A 17 5.86 6.65 -8.57
C LYS A 17 4.62 6.14 -9.27
N LEU A 18 3.52 5.93 -8.55
CA LEU A 18 2.25 5.53 -9.16
C LEU A 18 1.73 6.67 -10.05
N THR A 19 1.41 6.32 -11.30
CA THR A 19 0.71 7.20 -12.23
C THR A 19 -0.45 6.47 -12.87
N ARG A 20 -1.38 7.22 -13.45
CA ARG A 20 -2.51 6.64 -14.16
C ARG A 20 -2.07 5.72 -15.30
N GLU A 21 -1.03 6.10 -16.04
CA GLU A 21 -0.49 5.36 -17.19
C GLU A 21 0.12 4.02 -16.76
N ASN A 22 0.67 3.98 -15.55
CA ASN A 22 1.44 2.86 -15.05
C ASN A 22 0.68 1.98 -14.03
N TYR A 23 -0.57 2.35 -13.73
CA TYR A 23 -1.46 1.68 -12.78
C TYR A 23 -1.90 0.30 -13.27
N ILE A 24 -2.31 0.18 -14.54
CA ILE A 24 -2.89 -1.05 -15.09
C ILE A 24 -1.88 -1.81 -15.96
N LYS A 25 -1.56 -3.04 -15.57
CA LYS A 25 -0.94 -4.04 -16.45
C LYS A 25 -1.99 -5.08 -16.86
N VAL A 26 -2.53 -4.93 -18.07
CA VAL A 26 -3.58 -5.83 -18.58
C VAL A 26 -3.04 -7.25 -18.70
N ASN A 27 -3.82 -8.22 -18.22
CA ASN A 27 -3.62 -9.64 -18.43
C ASN A 27 -4.98 -10.28 -18.72
N ASN A 28 -5.05 -11.11 -19.77
CA ASN A 28 -6.28 -11.81 -20.13
C ASN A 28 -6.45 -13.15 -19.37
N LYS A 29 -5.42 -13.64 -18.69
CA LYS A 29 -5.50 -14.84 -17.85
C LYS A 29 -5.91 -14.45 -16.42
N SER A 30 -6.86 -15.20 -15.88
CA SER A 30 -7.28 -15.13 -14.49
C SER A 30 -6.10 -15.38 -13.55
N SER A 31 -6.02 -14.59 -12.49
CA SER A 31 -5.04 -14.75 -11.42
C SER A 31 -5.51 -15.66 -10.29
N PHE A 32 -6.72 -16.21 -10.39
CA PHE A 32 -7.30 -17.12 -9.39
C PHE A 32 -6.84 -18.58 -9.57
N GLY A 33 -6.07 -18.89 -10.62
CA GLY A 33 -5.51 -20.22 -10.84
C GLY A 33 -6.50 -21.24 -11.43
N ASP A 34 -7.66 -20.77 -11.89
CA ASP A 34 -8.72 -21.56 -12.53
C ASP A 34 -8.49 -21.80 -14.04
N GLY A 35 -7.42 -21.24 -14.60
CA GLY A 35 -7.12 -21.33 -16.03
C GLY A 35 -8.04 -20.50 -16.93
N VAL A 36 -8.92 -19.68 -16.36
CA VAL A 36 -9.86 -18.86 -17.12
C VAL A 36 -9.11 -17.82 -17.94
N VAL A 37 -9.52 -17.67 -19.21
CA VAL A 37 -9.09 -16.60 -20.10
C VAL A 37 -10.27 -15.68 -20.35
N TYR A 38 -10.14 -14.42 -19.95
CA TYR A 38 -11.20 -13.43 -20.10
C TYR A 38 -11.35 -12.98 -21.56
N PRO A 39 -12.60 -12.84 -22.05
CA PRO A 39 -12.85 -12.30 -23.38
C PRO A 39 -12.48 -10.81 -23.45
N GLU A 40 -12.22 -10.31 -24.66
CA GLU A 40 -11.85 -8.89 -24.88
C GLU A 40 -12.90 -7.91 -24.34
N SER A 41 -14.19 -8.27 -24.42
CA SER A 41 -15.29 -7.48 -23.89
C SER A 41 -15.18 -7.27 -22.37
N PHE A 42 -14.80 -8.33 -21.63
CA PHE A 42 -14.50 -8.24 -20.21
C PHE A 42 -13.30 -7.33 -19.96
N ILE A 43 -12.19 -7.53 -20.69
CA ILE A 43 -10.97 -6.74 -20.52
C ILE A 43 -11.24 -5.26 -20.73
N LYS A 44 -11.97 -4.89 -21.80
CA LYS A 44 -12.32 -3.51 -22.10
C LYS A 44 -13.19 -2.89 -21.01
N SER A 45 -14.22 -3.60 -20.57
CA SER A 45 -15.12 -3.15 -19.50
C SER A 45 -14.39 -3.00 -18.17
N HIS A 46 -13.62 -4.01 -17.78
CA HIS A 46 -12.87 -4.03 -16.52
C HIS A 46 -11.78 -2.95 -16.49
N LYS A 47 -11.06 -2.74 -17.59
CA LYS A 47 -10.07 -1.66 -17.71
C LYS A 47 -10.70 -0.28 -17.49
N LYS A 48 -11.88 -0.04 -18.08
CA LYS A 48 -12.64 1.21 -17.87
C LYS A 48 -12.98 1.40 -16.39
N ARG A 49 -13.55 0.36 -15.76
CA ARG A 49 -13.88 0.37 -14.33
C ARG A 49 -12.67 0.59 -13.43
N CYS A 50 -11.53 0.01 -13.76
CA CYS A 50 -10.30 0.18 -12.99
C CYS A 50 -9.79 1.62 -13.05
N PHE A 51 -9.83 2.26 -14.22
CA PHE A 51 -9.46 3.67 -14.33
C PHE A 51 -10.46 4.59 -13.63
N GLU A 52 -11.76 4.31 -13.72
CA GLU A 52 -12.77 5.03 -12.95
C GLU A 52 -12.50 4.93 -11.44
N ASN A 53 -12.22 3.72 -10.94
CA ASN A 53 -11.85 3.51 -9.55
C ASN A 53 -10.56 4.27 -9.15
N PHE A 54 -9.54 4.28 -10.03
CA PHE A 54 -8.31 5.05 -9.81
C PHE A 54 -8.60 6.55 -9.71
N ASP A 55 -9.35 7.10 -10.66
CA ASP A 55 -9.66 8.52 -10.73
C ASP A 55 -10.48 8.95 -9.49
N LEU A 56 -11.43 8.13 -9.04
CA LEU A 56 -12.19 8.35 -7.79
C LEU A 56 -11.29 8.35 -6.55
N ASN A 57 -10.38 7.37 -6.42
CA ASN A 57 -9.45 7.31 -5.30
C ASN A 57 -8.49 8.52 -5.29
N MET A 58 -7.95 8.91 -6.45
CA MET A 58 -7.07 10.08 -6.54
C MET A 58 -7.79 11.37 -6.16
N ALA A 59 -9.03 11.57 -6.63
CA ALA A 59 -9.84 12.73 -6.25
C ALA A 59 -10.17 12.73 -4.74
N TYR A 60 -10.45 11.56 -4.18
CA TYR A 60 -10.67 11.40 -2.74
C TYR A 60 -9.41 11.74 -1.92
N TYR A 61 -8.25 11.17 -2.27
CA TYR A 61 -7.00 11.46 -1.57
C TYR A 61 -6.63 12.95 -1.61
N GLN A 62 -6.90 13.62 -2.73
CA GLN A 62 -6.68 15.06 -2.88
C GLN A 62 -7.61 15.92 -2.02
N SER A 63 -8.79 15.41 -1.65
CA SER A 63 -9.74 16.14 -0.80
C SER A 63 -9.44 16.03 0.70
N LEU A 64 -8.58 15.09 1.09
CA LEU A 64 -8.18 14.88 2.48
C LEU A 64 -7.25 15.99 2.99
N SER A 65 -7.51 16.45 4.22
CA SER A 65 -6.66 17.46 4.88
C SER A 65 -5.32 16.86 5.29
N LYS A 66 -4.24 17.38 4.71
CA LYS A 66 -2.86 17.00 5.09
C LYS A 66 -2.55 17.35 6.54
N GLN A 67 -3.12 18.43 7.06
CA GLN A 67 -2.93 18.82 8.45
C GLN A 67 -3.59 17.80 9.38
N GLU A 68 -4.87 17.50 9.17
CA GLU A 68 -5.60 16.51 9.97
C GLU A 68 -4.94 15.13 9.90
N PHE A 69 -4.48 14.73 8.72
CA PHE A 69 -3.74 13.48 8.54
C PHE A 69 -2.47 13.42 9.42
N ASN A 70 -1.68 14.49 9.43
CA ASN A 70 -0.47 14.54 10.25
C ASN A 70 -0.77 14.61 11.75
N GLU A 71 -1.84 15.29 12.15
CA GLU A 71 -2.33 15.31 13.54
C GLU A 71 -2.78 13.91 13.98
N GLU A 72 -3.49 13.18 13.12
CA GLU A 72 -3.92 11.79 13.35
C GLU A 72 -2.71 10.86 13.52
N LEU A 73 -1.74 10.90 12.59
CA LEU A 73 -0.50 10.13 12.68
C LEU A 73 0.28 10.46 13.96
N THR A 74 0.41 11.75 14.31
CA THR A 74 1.08 12.18 15.54
C THR A 74 0.36 11.66 16.78
N ARG A 75 -0.98 11.69 16.80
CA ARG A 75 -1.79 11.14 17.90
C ARG A 75 -1.56 9.64 18.05
N PHE A 76 -1.54 8.90 16.94
CA PHE A 76 -1.23 7.47 16.93
C PHE A 76 0.17 7.17 17.51
N LEU A 77 1.19 7.87 17.02
CA LEU A 77 2.58 7.67 17.45
C LEU A 77 2.75 8.00 18.94
N ASN A 78 2.18 9.09 19.41
CA ASN A 78 2.21 9.49 20.83
C ASN A 78 1.44 8.51 21.73
N LYS A 79 0.31 7.97 21.24
CA LYS A 79 -0.54 7.06 22.02
C LYS A 79 0.10 5.70 22.20
N THR A 80 0.73 5.18 21.15
CA THR A 80 1.38 3.86 21.16
C THR A 80 2.78 3.91 21.75
N ASN A 81 3.56 4.95 21.42
CA ASN A 81 4.92 5.21 21.90
C ASN A 81 5.91 4.04 21.69
N VAL A 82 5.63 3.18 20.71
CA VAL A 82 6.48 2.02 20.35
C VAL A 82 6.97 2.06 18.90
N PHE A 83 6.42 2.97 18.08
CA PHE A 83 6.82 3.14 16.69
C PHE A 83 7.88 4.23 16.57
N GLU A 84 9.00 3.89 15.94
CA GLU A 84 10.10 4.81 15.65
C GLU A 84 10.18 5.08 14.14
N GLU A 85 10.61 6.27 13.74
CA GLU A 85 10.80 6.62 12.34
C GLU A 85 12.13 6.06 11.80
N PHE A 86 12.10 5.44 10.64
CA PHE A 86 13.27 4.91 9.95
C PHE A 86 13.46 5.58 8.59
N THR A 87 14.56 6.30 8.43
CA THR A 87 14.97 6.91 7.15
C THR A 87 15.90 6.00 6.34
N ASP A 88 16.40 4.92 6.95
CA ASP A 88 17.21 3.88 6.31
C ASP A 88 16.64 2.49 6.65
N LEU A 89 15.97 1.87 5.68
CA LEU A 89 15.38 0.54 5.81
C LEU A 89 16.44 -0.58 5.86
N SER A 90 17.72 -0.31 5.59
CA SER A 90 18.76 -1.32 5.77
C SER A 90 18.91 -1.73 7.24
N LEU A 91 18.53 -0.84 8.17
CA LEU A 91 18.51 -1.06 9.62
C LEU A 91 17.43 -2.08 10.06
N LEU A 92 16.39 -2.28 9.25
CA LEU A 92 15.28 -3.21 9.53
C LEU A 92 15.40 -4.55 8.78
N LYS A 93 16.57 -4.82 8.16
CA LYS A 93 16.77 -6.02 7.37
C LYS A 93 16.78 -7.27 8.24
N GLY A 94 15.87 -8.21 7.98
CA GLY A 94 15.71 -9.42 8.79
C GLY A 94 15.12 -9.16 10.18
N VAL A 95 14.60 -7.96 10.40
CA VAL A 95 13.96 -7.56 11.65
C VAL A 95 12.45 -7.76 11.52
N SER A 96 11.86 -8.36 12.54
CA SER A 96 10.43 -8.60 12.62
C SER A 96 9.69 -7.48 13.36
N GLY A 97 8.39 -7.35 13.10
CA GLY A 97 7.55 -6.39 13.79
C GLY A 97 6.41 -5.84 12.92
N TYR A 98 5.89 -4.71 13.38
CA TYR A 98 4.89 -3.90 12.68
C TYR A 98 5.58 -2.77 11.93
N TYR A 99 5.02 -2.37 10.80
CA TYR A 99 5.51 -1.23 10.04
C TYR A 99 4.34 -0.40 9.51
N ILE A 100 4.61 0.88 9.33
CA ILE A 100 3.70 1.87 8.75
C ILE A 100 4.40 2.47 7.55
N MET A 101 3.80 2.28 6.38
CA MET A 101 4.14 3.02 5.17
C MET A 101 3.27 4.26 5.12
N VAL A 102 3.89 5.43 5.18
CA VAL A 102 3.20 6.72 5.06
C VAL A 102 3.32 7.20 3.62
N LEU A 103 2.18 7.54 3.02
CA LEU A 103 2.06 8.00 1.65
C LEU A 103 1.54 9.44 1.67
N ASP A 104 2.43 10.39 1.95
CA ASP A 104 2.08 11.80 2.29
C ASP A 104 1.29 12.53 1.20
N GLU A 105 1.55 12.22 -0.07
CA GLU A 105 0.82 12.83 -1.18
C GLU A 105 -0.66 12.45 -1.20
N TYR A 106 -0.98 11.30 -0.62
CA TYR A 106 -2.30 10.71 -0.63
C TYR A 106 -3.02 10.89 0.73
N SER A 107 -2.33 11.42 1.74
CA SER A 107 -2.81 11.45 3.13
C SER A 107 -3.25 10.06 3.60
N GLN A 108 -2.43 9.04 3.35
CA GLN A 108 -2.75 7.65 3.67
C GLN A 108 -1.62 6.97 4.44
N VAL A 109 -2.00 6.03 5.31
CA VAL A 109 -1.09 5.03 5.90
C VAL A 109 -1.47 3.62 5.45
N TYR A 110 -0.46 2.77 5.31
CA TYR A 110 -0.64 1.33 5.26
C TYR A 110 0.12 0.70 6.43
N ILE A 111 -0.58 -0.10 7.22
CA ILE A 111 -0.01 -0.80 8.36
C ILE A 111 0.13 -2.26 7.99
N GLY A 112 1.26 -2.86 8.31
CA GLY A 112 1.45 -4.29 8.07
C GLY A 112 2.39 -4.91 9.09
N ILE A 113 2.49 -6.23 9.02
CA ILE A 113 3.37 -7.04 9.86
C ILE A 113 4.32 -7.89 9.02
N SER A 114 5.50 -8.21 9.56
CA SER A 114 6.40 -9.15 8.91
C SER A 114 7.46 -9.70 9.85
N GLY A 115 7.97 -10.90 9.52
CA GLY A 115 9.23 -11.40 10.07
C GLY A 115 10.48 -10.75 9.45
N ASP A 116 10.33 -10.01 8.34
CA ASP A 116 11.39 -9.21 7.71
C ASP A 116 10.75 -7.98 7.07
N ILE A 117 10.68 -6.89 7.84
CA ILE A 117 10.00 -5.64 7.48
C ILE A 117 10.55 -5.10 6.15
N THR A 118 11.87 -5.00 6.03
CA THR A 118 12.53 -4.48 4.82
C THR A 118 12.18 -5.30 3.59
N LYS A 119 12.22 -6.63 3.69
CA LYS A 119 11.83 -7.50 2.58
C LYS A 119 10.36 -7.31 2.22
N ARG A 120 9.47 -7.17 3.20
CA ARG A 120 8.02 -7.01 2.96
C ARG A 120 7.68 -5.70 2.26
N ILE A 121 8.26 -4.58 2.71
CA ILE A 121 8.07 -3.27 2.07
C ILE A 121 8.57 -3.31 0.62
N ARG A 122 9.74 -3.92 0.37
CA ARG A 122 10.26 -4.08 -1.01
C ARG A 122 9.34 -4.91 -1.89
N ILE A 123 8.71 -5.96 -1.34
CA ILE A 123 7.71 -6.74 -2.07
C ILE A 123 6.57 -5.82 -2.52
N HIS A 124 5.99 -5.03 -1.62
CA HIS A 124 4.94 -4.05 -1.95
C HIS A 124 5.37 -3.08 -3.05
N TRP A 125 6.54 -2.44 -2.91
CA TRP A 125 7.06 -1.50 -3.92
C TRP A 125 7.29 -2.14 -5.30
N SER A 126 7.72 -3.41 -5.33
CA SER A 126 8.01 -4.13 -6.58
C SER A 126 6.76 -4.72 -7.23
N ALA A 127 5.72 -4.99 -6.45
CA ALA A 127 4.53 -5.70 -6.88
C ALA A 127 3.76 -4.94 -7.96
N GLN A 128 3.00 -5.68 -8.76
CA GLN A 128 2.01 -5.14 -9.68
C GLN A 128 0.71 -5.88 -9.40
N LYS A 129 -0.30 -5.18 -8.89
CA LYS A 129 -1.57 -5.83 -8.57
C LYS A 129 -2.17 -6.47 -9.82
N GLN A 130 -2.68 -7.69 -9.69
CA GLN A 130 -3.25 -8.44 -10.80
C GLN A 130 -4.47 -7.70 -11.36
N PHE A 131 -4.58 -7.67 -12.69
CA PHE A 131 -5.58 -6.88 -13.41
C PHE A 131 -7.02 -7.14 -12.92
N ASP A 132 -7.39 -8.41 -12.82
CA ASP A 132 -8.68 -8.91 -12.35
C ASP A 132 -8.91 -8.75 -10.83
N ARG A 133 -7.90 -8.28 -10.09
CA ARG A 133 -7.93 -8.04 -8.63
C ARG A 133 -7.68 -6.57 -8.24
N LEU A 134 -7.70 -5.66 -9.22
CA LEU A 134 -7.55 -4.23 -8.98
C LEU A 134 -8.75 -3.65 -8.21
N ILE A 135 -9.95 -4.11 -8.54
CA ILE A 135 -11.18 -3.72 -7.84
C ILE A 135 -11.55 -4.79 -6.82
N PHE A 136 -11.74 -4.39 -5.57
CA PHE A 136 -12.23 -5.24 -4.49
C PHE A 136 -13.64 -4.77 -4.08
N GLY A 137 -14.67 -5.54 -4.43
CA GLY A 137 -16.06 -5.12 -4.26
C GLY A 137 -16.54 -4.22 -5.40
N LYS A 138 -17.12 -3.06 -5.08
CA LYS A 138 -17.68 -2.11 -6.06
C LYS A 138 -16.65 -1.05 -6.46
N VAL A 139 -16.82 -0.45 -7.65
CA VAL A 139 -15.89 0.56 -8.22
C VAL A 139 -15.76 1.79 -7.32
N ASN A 140 -16.85 2.22 -6.72
CA ASN A 140 -16.94 3.41 -5.87
C ASN A 140 -16.47 3.18 -4.43
N ASP A 141 -16.43 1.92 -3.98
CA ASP A 141 -16.07 1.57 -2.58
C ASP A 141 -14.69 0.92 -2.48
N SER A 142 -14.10 0.52 -3.62
CA SER A 142 -12.81 -0.16 -3.65
C SER A 142 -11.65 0.81 -3.41
N ILE A 143 -10.90 0.58 -2.34
CA ILE A 143 -9.63 1.29 -2.07
C ILE A 143 -8.52 0.72 -2.96
N LEU A 144 -7.55 1.54 -3.37
CA LEU A 144 -6.39 1.06 -4.12
C LEU A 144 -5.52 0.11 -3.27
N SER A 145 -5.01 -0.95 -3.91
CA SER A 145 -4.04 -1.85 -3.28
C SER A 145 -2.75 -1.12 -2.89
N ILE A 146 -2.17 -1.43 -1.72
CA ILE A 146 -0.79 -1.00 -1.43
C ILE A 146 0.19 -1.46 -2.51
N ASP A 147 0.00 -2.67 -3.06
CA ASP A 147 0.77 -3.22 -4.20
C ASP A 147 0.60 -2.45 -5.54
N SER A 148 -0.28 -1.45 -5.60
CA SER A 148 -0.38 -0.55 -6.75
C SER A 148 0.62 0.60 -6.63
N PHE A 149 0.96 1.01 -5.40
CA PHE A 149 1.91 2.06 -5.12
C PHE A 149 3.35 1.55 -5.31
N ARG A 150 4.26 2.49 -5.54
CA ARG A 150 5.66 2.26 -5.87
C ARG A 150 6.55 2.88 -4.79
N ALA A 151 7.86 2.70 -4.92
CA ALA A 151 8.82 3.11 -3.90
C ALA A 151 8.67 4.58 -3.49
N TYR A 152 8.62 5.50 -4.47
CA TYR A 152 8.57 6.94 -4.19
C TYR A 152 7.21 7.45 -3.71
N ASP A 153 6.18 6.61 -3.72
CA ASP A 153 4.89 6.97 -3.10
C ASP A 153 4.98 6.88 -1.57
N THR A 154 5.88 6.04 -1.05
CA THR A 154 6.15 5.93 0.39
C THR A 154 7.18 6.98 0.80
N THR A 155 6.79 7.92 1.63
CA THR A 155 7.62 9.08 2.01
C THR A 155 8.21 8.96 3.41
N ARG A 156 7.53 8.26 4.32
CA ARG A 156 8.02 7.98 5.68
C ARG A 156 7.73 6.53 6.05
N ILE A 157 8.60 5.97 6.89
CA ILE A 157 8.42 4.64 7.47
C ILE A 157 8.50 4.77 8.98
N PHE A 158 7.52 4.19 9.66
CA PHE A 158 7.62 3.93 11.09
C PHE A 158 7.61 2.43 11.34
N ALA A 159 8.36 1.96 12.33
CA ALA A 159 8.36 0.54 12.68
C ALA A 159 8.34 0.35 14.20
N TYR A 160 7.61 -0.67 14.62
CA TYR A 160 7.67 -1.22 15.97
C TYR A 160 8.31 -2.62 15.87
N VAL A 161 9.58 -2.70 16.27
CA VAL A 161 10.36 -3.94 16.24
C VAL A 161 9.98 -4.85 17.40
N CYS A 162 9.52 -6.06 17.09
CA CYS A 162 9.17 -7.07 18.08
C CYS A 162 9.15 -8.48 17.48
N ASP A 163 9.32 -9.49 18.33
CA ASP A 163 9.29 -10.90 17.93
C ASP A 163 7.86 -11.47 17.87
N ASP A 164 6.95 -10.95 18.70
CA ASP A 164 5.51 -11.32 18.72
C ASP A 164 4.67 -10.26 18.01
N PHE A 165 4.62 -10.34 16.68
CA PHE A 165 3.99 -9.36 15.80
C PHE A 165 2.66 -9.82 15.19
N GLN A 166 2.10 -10.95 15.63
CA GLN A 166 0.86 -11.49 15.05
C GLN A 166 -0.41 -11.03 15.78
N SER A 167 -0.27 -10.35 16.91
CA SER A 167 -1.35 -10.17 17.87
C SER A 167 -2.11 -8.83 17.76
N TYR A 168 -1.51 -7.77 17.21
CA TYR A 168 -2.02 -6.40 17.35
C TYR A 168 -2.30 -5.64 16.05
N GLU A 169 -2.19 -6.29 14.87
CA GLU A 169 -2.29 -5.58 13.57
C GLU A 169 -3.62 -4.84 13.43
N ASN A 170 -4.72 -5.51 13.77
CA ASN A 170 -6.06 -4.92 13.71
C ASN A 170 -6.27 -3.81 14.73
N GLU A 171 -5.62 -3.89 15.89
CA GLU A 171 -5.69 -2.84 16.91
C GLU A 171 -5.06 -1.56 16.36
N PHE A 172 -3.85 -1.64 15.81
CA PHE A 172 -3.19 -0.47 15.21
C PHE A 172 -3.94 0.10 14.01
N ILE A 173 -4.54 -0.74 13.16
CA ILE A 173 -5.38 -0.29 12.05
C ILE A 173 -6.60 0.49 12.58
N ASN A 174 -7.28 -0.02 13.61
CA ASN A 174 -8.49 0.58 14.17
C ASN A 174 -8.25 1.88 14.96
N TYR A 175 -6.99 2.24 15.24
CA TYR A 175 -6.66 3.52 15.88
C TYR A 175 -6.80 4.72 14.93
N PHE A 176 -6.67 4.51 13.63
CA PHE A 176 -6.78 5.57 12.63
C PHE A 176 -8.23 5.74 12.20
N ASP A 177 -8.65 6.98 11.92
CA ASP A 177 -9.84 7.23 11.11
C ASP A 177 -9.73 6.44 9.78
N PRO A 178 -10.72 5.61 9.42
CA PRO A 178 -10.71 4.81 8.20
C PRO A 178 -10.43 5.62 6.92
N LYS A 179 -10.72 6.93 6.91
CA LYS A 179 -10.42 7.81 5.77
C LYS A 179 -8.92 7.94 5.45
N TYR A 180 -8.05 7.61 6.39
CA TYR A 180 -6.60 7.72 6.27
C TYR A 180 -5.87 6.37 6.12
N VAL A 181 -6.58 5.25 5.93
CA VAL A 181 -6.00 3.90 5.93
C VAL A 181 -6.21 3.17 4.60
N LEU A 182 -5.13 2.59 4.04
CA LEU A 182 -5.13 1.82 2.79
C LEU A 182 -5.31 0.31 2.94
N ASN A 183 -5.39 -0.21 4.17
CA ASN A 183 -5.63 -1.63 4.43
C ASN A 183 -7.02 -2.04 3.91
N ARG A 184 -7.07 -2.83 2.83
CA ARG A 184 -8.32 -3.26 2.18
C ARG A 184 -9.06 -4.40 2.89
N THR A 185 -8.35 -5.12 3.73
CA THR A 185 -8.88 -6.24 4.50
C THR A 185 -8.42 -6.06 5.95
N ILE A 186 -9.24 -6.57 6.87
CA ILE A 186 -8.83 -6.82 8.24
C ILE A 186 -7.50 -7.61 8.19
N GLY A 187 -6.52 -7.17 8.97
CA GLY A 187 -5.20 -7.79 9.09
C GLY A 187 -5.33 -9.28 9.37
N GLY A 188 -4.44 -10.06 8.74
CA GLY A 188 -4.49 -11.51 8.78
C GLY A 188 -3.06 -12.07 8.79
N PRO A 189 -2.81 -13.17 9.51
CA PRO A 189 -1.48 -13.75 9.60
C PRO A 189 -0.97 -14.10 8.20
N LEU A 190 0.27 -13.68 7.91
CA LEU A 190 1.01 -14.02 6.71
C LEU A 190 1.48 -15.47 6.71
#